data_AF-A0A965GPL6-F1
#
_entry.id   AF-A0A965GPL6-F1
#
_cell.length_a   1.000
_cell.length_b   1.000
_cell.length_c   1.000
_cell.angle_alpha   90.00
_cell.angle_beta   90.00
_cell.angle_gamma   90.00
#
_symmetry.space_group_name_H-M   'P 1'
#
loop_
_entity.id
_entity.type
_entity.pdbx_description
1 polymer ?
#
loop_
_entity_poly.entity_id
_entity_poly.type
_entity_poly.pdbx_seq_one_letter_code
_entity_poly.pdbx_strand_id
1 'polypeptide(L)'
;EGPFLEDHLLLMLQVLAAVRDEKLHLTDIEELARLGGYEGEVEEIEETLKENAALYETFALVHDAAKWALVYFDAPEGSGGRAHGFKEETWAHREDVGSAARANARSEYLRLFDAFVATHPGRSRRDVADAFYDEHRIEAHYAGHDRAIHAATYRGLLERVALRRQLAPRDVDLLETLIAHHLDPIHDFINHSPQTVLRYHALAAKHGYDADDFADLLQGCLFLDTVVGSRPNDAKILANFLRSEHDFAPWRRSEKERVREEKKARARNGIFRATGLDGIALMDLLGMEPGPAFGKALREIQTAIVAGEPLPKFGRAIDATLLERVQNYYQETLVKGA
;
A
#
# COMPACT_ATOMS: atom_id res chain seq x y z
N GLU A 1 6.42 -7.86 -17.42
CA GLU A 1 6.20 -6.40 -17.57
C GLU A 1 6.22 -5.90 -19.01
N GLY A 2 7.05 -6.40 -19.93
CA GLY A 2 7.06 -5.92 -21.32
C GLY A 2 7.22 -4.38 -21.41
N PRO A 3 7.02 -3.75 -22.57
CA PRO A 3 7.19 -2.30 -22.73
C PRO A 3 6.00 -1.49 -22.15
N PHE A 4 4.95 -2.15 -21.66
CA PHE A 4 3.68 -1.52 -21.31
C PHE A 4 3.56 -1.34 -19.78
N LEU A 5 4.28 -0.34 -19.26
CA LEU A 5 4.20 0.08 -17.85
C LEU A 5 2.82 0.64 -17.47
N GLU A 6 1.99 0.99 -18.46
CA GLU A 6 0.67 1.58 -18.25
C GLU A 6 -0.21 0.70 -17.35
N ASP A 7 -0.27 -0.61 -17.58
CA ASP A 7 -1.10 -1.51 -16.77
C ASP A 7 -0.62 -1.58 -15.32
N HIS A 8 0.70 -1.64 -15.11
CA HIS A 8 1.33 -1.64 -13.78
C HIS A 8 0.96 -0.36 -13.00
N LEU A 9 1.16 0.79 -13.63
CA LEU A 9 0.84 2.10 -13.06
C LEU A 9 -0.65 2.27 -12.78
N LEU A 10 -1.51 1.85 -13.71
CA LEU A 10 -2.96 1.92 -13.56
C LEU A 10 -3.43 1.06 -12.39
N LEU A 11 -2.90 -0.15 -12.23
CA LEU A 11 -3.26 -1.02 -11.11
C LEU A 11 -2.89 -0.40 -9.76
N MET A 12 -1.67 0.14 -9.63
CA MET A 12 -1.25 0.85 -8.41
C MET A 12 -2.19 2.00 -8.08
N LEU A 13 -2.49 2.86 -9.06
CA LEU A 13 -3.35 4.02 -8.87
C LEU A 13 -4.80 3.64 -8.58
N GLN A 14 -5.33 2.59 -9.21
CA GLN A 14 -6.67 2.07 -8.94
C GLN A 14 -6.78 1.50 -7.53
N VAL A 15 -5.80 0.73 -7.09
CA VAL A 15 -5.76 0.19 -5.72
C VAL A 15 -5.65 1.32 -4.71
N LEU A 16 -4.74 2.27 -4.91
CA LEU A 16 -4.59 3.42 -4.02
C LEU A 16 -5.89 4.22 -3.91
N ALA A 17 -6.58 4.45 -5.04
CA ALA A 17 -7.88 5.12 -5.04
C ALA A 17 -8.97 4.30 -4.32
N ALA A 18 -8.99 2.97 -4.51
CA ALA A 18 -9.94 2.09 -3.84
C ALA A 18 -9.73 2.05 -2.32
N VAL A 19 -8.47 2.01 -1.87
CA VAL A 19 -8.09 2.06 -0.45
C VAL A 19 -8.48 3.41 0.16
N ARG A 20 -8.15 4.52 -0.52
CA ARG A 20 -8.51 5.87 -0.05
C ARG A 20 -10.02 6.08 0.06
N ASP A 21 -10.77 5.51 -0.87
CA ASP A 21 -12.23 5.62 -0.89
C ASP A 21 -12.91 4.54 -0.01
N GLU A 22 -12.15 3.78 0.79
CA GLU A 22 -12.63 2.68 1.67
C GLU A 22 -13.42 1.58 0.92
N LYS A 23 -13.18 1.43 -0.39
CA LYS A 23 -13.79 0.39 -1.24
C LYS A 23 -13.00 -0.93 -1.21
N LEU A 24 -11.79 -0.89 -0.67
CA LEU A 24 -10.89 -2.02 -0.53
C LEU A 24 -10.15 -1.86 0.79
N HIS A 25 -10.25 -2.86 1.66
CA HIS A 25 -9.39 -2.98 2.83
C HIS A 25 -8.27 -3.97 2.56
N LEU A 26 -7.05 -3.65 3.02
CA LEU A 26 -5.90 -4.53 2.80
C LEU A 26 -6.06 -5.86 3.53
N THR A 27 -6.79 -5.86 4.65
CA THR A 27 -7.14 -7.06 5.42
C THR A 27 -8.06 -8.02 4.67
N ASP A 28 -8.77 -7.56 3.63
CA ASP A 28 -9.64 -8.39 2.79
C ASP A 28 -8.86 -9.09 1.65
N ILE A 29 -7.60 -8.70 1.41
CA ILE A 29 -6.75 -9.32 0.41
C ILE A 29 -6.31 -10.68 0.93
N GLU A 30 -6.66 -11.76 0.22
CA GLU A 30 -6.48 -13.14 0.67
C GLU A 30 -5.03 -13.45 1.12
N GLU A 31 -4.04 -12.97 0.36
CA GLU A 31 -2.63 -13.17 0.68
C GLU A 31 -2.21 -12.49 2.00
N LEU A 32 -2.78 -11.32 2.31
CA LEU A 32 -2.52 -10.58 3.54
C LEU A 32 -3.34 -11.12 4.72
N ALA A 33 -4.60 -11.49 4.49
CA ALA A 33 -5.47 -12.11 5.48
C ALA A 33 -4.89 -13.43 6.04
N ARG A 34 -4.13 -14.16 5.22
CA ARG A 34 -3.42 -15.39 5.63
C ARG A 34 -2.26 -15.14 6.59
N LEU A 35 -1.84 -13.89 6.81
CA LEU A 35 -0.80 -13.53 7.78
C LEU A 35 -1.32 -13.48 9.22
N GLY A 36 -2.32 -14.29 9.60
CA GLY A 36 -3.02 -14.19 10.89
C GLY A 36 -2.15 -13.81 12.09
N GLY A 37 -2.61 -12.85 12.88
CA GLY A 37 -1.87 -12.24 14.00
C GLY A 37 -1.06 -10.99 13.63
N TYR A 38 -1.05 -10.59 12.34
CA TYR A 38 -0.42 -9.38 11.81
C TYR A 38 -1.44 -8.39 11.20
N GLU A 39 -2.72 -8.51 11.56
CA GLU A 39 -3.79 -7.68 11.01
C GLU A 39 -3.56 -6.19 11.31
N GLY A 40 -2.98 -5.88 12.47
CA GLY A 40 -2.69 -4.52 12.86
C GLY A 40 -1.62 -3.84 12.01
N GLU A 41 -0.60 -4.59 11.62
CA GLU A 41 0.47 -4.16 10.72
C GLU A 41 -0.09 -3.95 9.29
N VAL A 42 -1.04 -4.79 8.87
CA VAL A 42 -1.74 -4.61 7.58
C VAL A 42 -2.65 -3.37 7.60
N GLU A 43 -3.41 -3.16 8.68
CA GLU A 43 -4.20 -1.94 8.91
C GLU A 43 -3.32 -0.68 8.89
N GLU A 44 -2.09 -0.77 9.39
CA GLU A 44 -1.15 0.35 9.43
C GLU A 44 -0.62 0.74 8.05
N ILE A 45 -0.32 -0.23 7.18
CA ILE A 45 -0.01 0.07 5.77
C ILE A 45 -1.20 0.78 5.12
N GLU A 46 -2.43 0.31 5.37
CA GLU A 46 -3.63 0.94 4.83
C GLU A 46 -3.78 2.39 5.29
N GLU A 47 -3.65 2.67 6.59
CA GLU A 47 -3.68 4.03 7.11
C GLU A 47 -2.56 4.89 6.52
N THR A 48 -1.35 4.35 6.42
CA THR A 48 -0.20 5.04 5.82
C THR A 48 -0.49 5.42 4.36
N LEU A 49 -1.07 4.51 3.57
CA LEU A 49 -1.51 4.77 2.19
C LEU A 49 -2.55 5.89 2.11
N LYS A 50 -3.52 5.90 3.04
CA LYS A 50 -4.59 6.91 3.09
C LYS A 50 -4.05 8.28 3.50
N GLU A 51 -3.24 8.34 4.55
CA GLU A 51 -2.66 9.58 5.07
C GLU A 51 -1.67 10.22 4.08
N ASN A 52 -0.96 9.40 3.30
CA ASN A 52 0.07 9.84 2.36
C ASN A 52 -0.33 9.64 0.88
N ALA A 53 -1.62 9.68 0.56
CA ALA A 53 -2.12 9.36 -0.79
C ALA A 53 -1.45 10.18 -1.90
N ALA A 54 -1.22 11.49 -1.68
CA ALA A 54 -0.54 12.34 -2.66
C ALA A 54 0.92 11.93 -2.92
N LEU A 55 1.61 11.45 -1.88
CA LEU A 55 2.98 10.92 -1.97
C LEU A 55 2.98 9.63 -2.78
N TYR A 56 2.08 8.69 -2.49
CA TYR A 56 1.98 7.42 -3.20
C TYR A 56 1.49 7.55 -4.64
N GLU A 57 0.60 8.50 -4.93
CA GLU A 57 0.24 8.84 -6.31
C GLU A 57 1.46 9.34 -7.09
N THR A 58 2.30 10.16 -6.45
CA THR A 58 3.54 10.67 -7.06
C THR A 58 4.57 9.54 -7.23
N PHE A 59 4.70 8.65 -6.24
CA PHE A 59 5.52 7.44 -6.32
C PHE A 59 5.13 6.61 -7.53
N ALA A 60 3.85 6.21 -7.62
CA ALA A 60 3.35 5.38 -8.72
C ALA A 60 3.73 6.01 -10.06
N LEU A 61 3.41 7.29 -10.28
CA LEU A 61 3.64 7.97 -11.56
C LEU A 61 5.11 8.14 -11.97
N VAL A 62 6.07 8.07 -11.04
CA VAL A 62 7.46 8.48 -11.31
C VAL A 62 8.47 7.37 -11.04
N HIS A 63 8.23 6.44 -10.13
CA HIS A 63 9.24 5.46 -9.69
C HIS A 63 9.85 4.64 -10.85
N ASP A 64 9.01 4.33 -11.84
CA ASP A 64 9.36 3.55 -13.02
C ASP A 64 9.71 4.37 -14.26
N ALA A 65 9.75 5.70 -14.16
CA ALA A 65 9.92 6.59 -15.32
C ALA A 65 11.21 6.31 -16.11
N ALA A 66 12.23 5.74 -15.47
CA ALA A 66 13.50 5.40 -16.09
C ALA A 66 13.53 4.01 -16.75
N LYS A 67 12.58 3.10 -16.46
CA LYS A 67 12.58 1.72 -16.99
C LYS A 67 12.75 1.72 -18.51
N TRP A 68 12.03 2.58 -19.24
CA TRP A 68 12.07 2.61 -20.71
C TRP A 68 13.39 3.13 -21.32
N ALA A 69 14.10 4.01 -20.62
CA ALA A 69 15.43 4.45 -21.05
C ALA A 69 16.51 3.41 -20.75
N LEU A 70 16.25 2.55 -19.75
CA LEU A 70 17.17 1.53 -19.28
C LEU A 70 16.88 0.12 -19.78
N VAL A 71 15.78 -0.05 -20.51
CA VAL A 71 15.37 -1.36 -21.01
C VAL A 71 16.46 -2.00 -21.86
N TYR A 72 16.70 -3.26 -21.57
CA TYR A 72 17.55 -4.14 -22.37
C TYR A 72 16.84 -5.50 -22.49
N PHE A 73 17.19 -6.27 -23.52
CA PHE A 73 16.39 -7.43 -23.93
C PHE A 73 17.28 -8.66 -24.10
N ASP A 74 16.89 -9.77 -23.48
CA ASP A 74 17.55 -11.06 -23.68
C ASP A 74 16.55 -12.12 -24.14
N ALA A 75 17.05 -13.12 -24.84
CA ALA A 75 16.25 -14.28 -25.25
C ALA A 75 17.13 -15.54 -25.26
N PRO A 76 16.60 -16.68 -24.74
CA PRO A 76 17.38 -17.90 -24.59
C PRO A 76 17.74 -18.50 -25.96
N GLU A 77 18.85 -19.24 -26.01
CA GLU A 77 19.28 -19.89 -27.24
C GLU A 77 18.21 -20.85 -27.79
N GLY A 78 17.97 -20.79 -29.09
CA GLY A 78 16.93 -21.58 -29.77
C GLY A 78 15.52 -20.99 -29.71
N SER A 79 15.29 -19.86 -29.04
CA SER A 79 14.00 -19.16 -29.06
C SER A 79 13.79 -18.31 -30.32
N GLY A 80 12.53 -17.93 -30.58
CA GLY A 80 12.20 -16.98 -31.65
C GLY A 80 12.89 -15.62 -31.45
N GLY A 81 12.94 -15.11 -30.22
CA GLY A 81 13.62 -13.86 -29.87
C GLY A 81 15.11 -13.91 -30.18
N ARG A 82 15.78 -15.03 -29.91
CA ARG A 82 17.19 -15.22 -30.28
C ARG A 82 17.39 -15.16 -31.79
N ALA A 83 16.48 -15.72 -32.57
CA ALA A 83 16.51 -15.64 -34.04
C ALA A 83 16.32 -14.20 -34.56
N HIS A 84 15.64 -13.34 -33.79
CA HIS A 84 15.51 -11.91 -34.05
C HIS A 84 16.68 -11.07 -33.51
N GLY A 85 17.71 -11.70 -32.95
CA GLY A 85 18.92 -11.00 -32.50
C GLY A 85 18.83 -10.41 -31.10
N PHE A 86 17.80 -10.74 -30.31
CA PHE A 86 17.76 -10.42 -28.88
C PHE A 86 18.79 -11.28 -28.14
N LYS A 87 20.00 -10.74 -28.03
CA LYS A 87 21.12 -11.30 -27.30
C LYS A 87 21.84 -10.14 -26.65
N GLU A 88 21.79 -10.08 -25.34
CA GLU A 88 22.54 -9.09 -24.59
C GLU A 88 23.33 -9.78 -23.49
N GLU A 89 24.62 -9.45 -23.37
CA GLU A 89 25.40 -9.94 -22.25
C GLU A 89 24.87 -9.29 -20.98
N THR A 90 24.51 -10.10 -19.98
CA THR A 90 23.76 -9.76 -18.76
C THR A 90 24.35 -8.60 -17.94
N TRP A 91 25.56 -8.14 -18.27
CA TRP A 91 26.33 -7.12 -17.55
C TRP A 91 26.81 -5.95 -18.41
N ALA A 92 26.61 -5.95 -19.73
CA ALA A 92 27.29 -5.03 -20.63
C ALA A 92 26.86 -3.55 -20.50
N HIS A 93 25.70 -3.26 -19.86
CA HIS A 93 25.08 -1.94 -19.98
C HIS A 93 24.53 -1.31 -18.69
N ARG A 94 24.97 -1.74 -17.50
CA ARG A 94 24.50 -1.13 -16.23
C ARG A 94 24.76 0.38 -16.11
N GLU A 95 25.68 0.95 -16.90
CA GLU A 95 26.13 2.34 -16.71
C GLU A 95 25.80 3.30 -17.87
N ASP A 96 25.29 2.83 -19.02
CA ASP A 96 25.29 3.66 -20.26
C ASP A 96 23.90 4.12 -20.74
N VAL A 97 23.21 4.89 -19.89
CA VAL A 97 21.86 5.43 -20.17
C VAL A 97 21.81 6.10 -21.55
N GLY A 98 21.04 5.52 -22.47
CA GLY A 98 20.84 6.10 -23.80
C GLY A 98 21.81 5.64 -24.90
N SER A 99 22.50 4.50 -24.73
CA SER A 99 23.30 3.92 -25.81
C SER A 99 22.47 3.68 -27.08
N ALA A 100 23.05 3.95 -28.25
CA ALA A 100 22.39 3.73 -29.53
C ALA A 100 21.96 2.26 -29.72
N ALA A 101 22.69 1.32 -29.10
CA ALA A 101 22.36 -0.10 -29.09
C ALA A 101 21.02 -0.37 -28.41
N ARG A 102 20.76 0.20 -27.23
CA ARG A 102 19.47 0.06 -26.52
C ARG A 102 18.33 0.69 -27.30
N ALA A 103 18.55 1.86 -27.88
CA ALA A 103 17.54 2.51 -28.73
C ALA A 103 17.17 1.61 -29.93
N ASN A 104 18.15 0.99 -30.58
CA ASN A 104 17.92 0.07 -31.69
C ASN A 104 17.19 -1.22 -31.26
N ALA A 105 17.64 -1.85 -30.17
CA ALA A 105 17.01 -3.06 -29.64
C ALA A 105 15.54 -2.81 -29.27
N ARG A 106 15.24 -1.66 -28.68
CA ARG A 106 13.89 -1.23 -28.36
C ARG A 106 13.02 -0.96 -29.58
N SER A 107 13.57 -0.31 -30.60
CA SER A 107 12.88 -0.13 -31.88
C SER A 107 12.57 -1.47 -32.55
N GLU A 108 13.52 -2.42 -32.49
CA GLU A 108 13.32 -3.76 -33.04
C GLU A 108 12.27 -4.56 -32.26
N TYR A 109 12.28 -4.46 -30.92
CA TYR A 109 11.27 -5.08 -30.06
C TYR A 109 9.87 -4.57 -30.42
N LEU A 110 9.69 -3.24 -30.49
CA LEU A 110 8.40 -2.64 -30.83
C LEU A 110 7.94 -3.06 -32.23
N ARG A 111 8.85 -3.04 -33.21
CA ARG A 111 8.54 -3.48 -34.59
C ARG A 111 8.07 -4.92 -34.63
N LEU A 112 8.73 -5.81 -33.89
CA LEU A 112 8.37 -7.22 -33.81
C LEU A 112 7.03 -7.42 -33.10
N PHE A 113 6.81 -6.72 -31.98
CA PHE A 113 5.56 -6.77 -31.23
C PHE A 113 4.38 -6.23 -32.04
N ASP A 114 4.51 -5.09 -32.71
CA ASP A 114 3.46 -4.50 -33.53
C ASP A 114 3.08 -5.42 -34.71
N ALA A 115 4.08 -6.06 -35.34
CA ALA A 115 3.83 -7.05 -36.37
C ALA A 115 3.06 -8.27 -35.83
N PHE A 116 3.39 -8.71 -34.61
CA PHE A 116 2.69 -9.81 -33.94
C PHE A 116 1.26 -9.44 -33.54
N VAL A 117 1.03 -8.21 -33.05
CA VAL A 117 -0.32 -7.71 -32.74
C VAL A 117 -1.19 -7.69 -34.00
N ALA A 118 -0.64 -7.25 -35.14
CA ALA A 118 -1.36 -7.17 -36.40
C ALA A 118 -1.84 -8.54 -36.93
N THR A 119 -1.15 -9.63 -36.58
CA THR A 119 -1.54 -11.00 -36.96
C THR A 119 -2.54 -11.65 -35.99
N HIS A 120 -2.85 -10.99 -34.87
CA HIS A 120 -3.74 -11.50 -33.81
C HIS A 120 -4.94 -10.57 -33.55
N PRO A 121 -5.75 -10.24 -34.58
CA PRO A 121 -6.88 -9.32 -34.41
C PRO A 121 -7.94 -9.89 -33.45
N GLY A 122 -8.51 -9.02 -32.63
CA GLY A 122 -9.60 -9.37 -31.71
C GLY A 122 -9.19 -10.03 -30.39
N ARG A 123 -7.90 -10.32 -30.18
CA ARG A 123 -7.38 -10.73 -28.87
C ARG A 123 -7.23 -9.52 -27.94
N SER A 124 -7.34 -9.75 -26.63
CA SER A 124 -7.03 -8.70 -25.65
C SER A 124 -5.52 -8.37 -25.69
N ARG A 125 -5.13 -7.16 -25.29
CA ARG A 125 -3.70 -6.79 -25.18
C ARG A 125 -2.90 -7.80 -24.35
N ARG A 126 -3.52 -8.30 -23.28
CA ARG A 126 -2.96 -9.32 -22.38
C ARG A 126 -2.67 -10.63 -23.13
N ASP A 127 -3.67 -11.19 -23.80
CA ASP A 127 -3.52 -12.47 -24.51
C ASP A 127 -2.49 -12.38 -25.63
N VAL A 128 -2.37 -11.20 -26.27
CA VAL A 128 -1.34 -10.94 -27.28
C VAL A 128 0.04 -10.89 -26.65
N ALA A 129 0.20 -10.23 -25.50
CA ALA A 129 1.48 -10.16 -24.79
C ALA A 129 1.95 -11.54 -24.29
N ASP A 130 1.04 -12.33 -23.73
CA ASP A 130 1.35 -13.69 -23.25
C ASP A 130 1.75 -14.59 -24.44
N ALA A 131 0.98 -14.56 -25.54
CA ALA A 131 1.30 -15.33 -26.75
C ALA A 131 2.62 -14.88 -27.41
N PHE A 132 2.90 -13.58 -27.42
CA PHE A 132 4.16 -13.03 -27.92
C PHE A 132 5.35 -13.55 -27.12
N TYR A 133 5.23 -13.55 -25.79
CA TYR A 133 6.26 -14.09 -24.92
C TYR A 133 6.43 -15.61 -25.14
N ASP A 134 5.36 -16.36 -25.32
CA ASP A 134 5.46 -17.80 -25.59
C ASP A 134 6.17 -18.14 -26.91
N GLU A 135 5.95 -17.33 -27.95
CA GLU A 135 6.59 -17.50 -29.25
C GLU A 135 8.05 -17.04 -29.25
N HIS A 136 8.33 -15.85 -28.72
CA HIS A 136 9.63 -15.23 -28.86
C HIS A 136 10.53 -15.40 -27.62
N ARG A 137 9.99 -15.64 -26.43
CA ARG A 137 10.73 -15.76 -25.16
C ARG A 137 11.70 -14.59 -24.91
N ILE A 138 11.30 -13.38 -25.32
CA ILE A 138 12.10 -12.16 -25.09
C ILE A 138 11.79 -11.64 -23.70
N GLU A 139 12.80 -11.57 -22.85
CA GLU A 139 12.76 -10.98 -21.52
C GLU A 139 13.22 -9.52 -21.58
N ALA A 140 12.49 -8.64 -20.90
CA ALA A 140 12.84 -7.23 -20.77
C ALA A 140 13.33 -6.97 -19.34
N HIS A 141 14.43 -6.25 -19.22
CA HIS A 141 15.09 -5.98 -17.94
C HIS A 141 15.37 -4.50 -17.76
N TYR A 142 15.37 -4.03 -16.50
CA TYR A 142 15.44 -2.60 -16.15
C TYR A 142 16.48 -2.32 -15.06
N ALA A 143 17.70 -2.82 -15.23
CA ALA A 143 18.72 -2.68 -14.20
C ALA A 143 19.02 -1.20 -13.89
N GLY A 144 18.96 -0.83 -12.60
CA GLY A 144 19.31 0.50 -12.10
C GLY A 144 18.26 1.61 -12.33
N HIS A 145 17.03 1.26 -12.70
CA HIS A 145 15.96 2.27 -12.91
C HIS A 145 15.57 3.01 -11.63
N ASP A 146 15.62 2.32 -10.49
CA ASP A 146 15.47 2.88 -9.14
C ASP A 146 16.47 4.02 -8.90
N ARG A 147 17.75 3.80 -9.25
CA ARG A 147 18.83 4.78 -9.01
C ARG A 147 18.84 5.91 -10.03
N ALA A 148 18.21 5.74 -11.18
CA ALA A 148 18.13 6.77 -12.21
C ALA A 148 17.36 8.01 -11.76
N ILE A 149 16.52 7.92 -10.71
CA ILE A 149 15.79 9.07 -10.16
C ILE A 149 16.69 10.27 -9.83
N HIS A 150 17.96 10.02 -9.48
CA HIS A 150 18.94 11.06 -9.18
C HIS A 150 19.42 11.86 -10.41
N ALA A 151 19.20 11.35 -11.63
CA ALA A 151 19.55 12.11 -12.82
C ALA A 151 18.58 13.29 -13.00
N ALA A 152 19.11 14.45 -13.43
CA ALA A 152 18.38 15.72 -13.48
C ALA A 152 17.04 15.64 -14.24
N THR A 153 16.96 14.81 -15.29
CA THR A 153 15.73 14.60 -16.06
C THR A 153 14.61 13.98 -15.23
N TYR A 154 14.94 12.96 -14.42
CA TYR A 154 13.97 12.23 -13.60
C TYR A 154 13.67 12.97 -12.29
N ARG A 155 14.67 13.57 -11.65
CA ARG A 155 14.45 14.49 -10.52
C ARG A 155 13.55 15.66 -10.93
N GLY A 156 13.81 16.27 -12.09
CA GLY A 156 12.94 17.33 -12.61
C GLY A 156 11.53 16.84 -12.95
N LEU A 157 11.34 15.58 -13.33
CA LEU A 157 10.02 14.98 -13.48
C LEU A 157 9.32 14.82 -12.12
N LEU A 158 10.01 14.26 -11.13
CA LEU A 158 9.54 14.12 -9.76
C LEU A 158 9.05 15.47 -9.21
N GLU A 159 9.86 16.52 -9.28
CA GLU A 159 9.51 17.86 -8.82
C GLU A 159 8.24 18.42 -9.49
N ARG A 160 8.09 18.21 -10.81
CA ARG A 160 6.89 18.66 -11.55
C ARG A 160 5.63 17.90 -11.15
N VAL A 161 5.72 16.59 -10.95
CA VAL A 161 4.56 15.78 -10.53
C VAL A 161 4.21 16.09 -9.08
N ALA A 162 5.21 16.16 -8.20
CA ALA A 162 5.07 16.54 -6.79
C ALA A 162 4.41 17.91 -6.62
N LEU A 163 4.81 18.91 -7.42
CA LEU A 163 4.19 20.24 -7.42
C LEU A 163 2.69 20.17 -7.76
N ARG A 164 2.31 19.35 -8.74
CA ARG A 164 0.90 19.14 -9.10
C ARG A 164 0.10 18.41 -8.02
N ARG A 165 0.77 17.70 -7.12
CA ARG A 165 0.19 17.03 -5.95
C ARG A 165 0.38 17.82 -4.65
N GLN A 166 0.91 19.04 -4.74
CA GLN A 166 1.13 19.95 -3.61
C GLN A 166 2.00 19.34 -2.50
N LEU A 167 2.93 18.46 -2.86
CA LEU A 167 3.88 17.90 -1.89
C LEU A 167 4.85 18.97 -1.40
N ALA A 168 5.20 18.91 -0.11
CA ALA A 168 6.20 19.81 0.45
C ALA A 168 7.60 19.44 -0.09
N PRO A 169 8.57 20.37 -0.13
CA PRO A 169 9.93 20.07 -0.57
C PRO A 169 10.58 18.89 0.16
N ARG A 170 10.31 18.75 1.48
CA ARG A 170 10.79 17.61 2.27
C ARG A 170 10.25 16.28 1.76
N ASP A 171 8.98 16.24 1.34
CA ASP A 171 8.35 15.03 0.82
C ASP A 171 8.90 14.66 -0.56
N VAL A 172 9.39 15.64 -1.32
CA VAL A 172 10.09 15.40 -2.59
C VAL A 172 11.42 14.67 -2.36
N ASP A 173 12.23 15.14 -1.41
CA ASP A 173 13.51 14.49 -1.06
C ASP A 173 13.30 13.10 -0.43
N LEU A 174 12.27 12.97 0.42
CA LEU A 174 11.83 11.69 0.96
C LEU A 174 11.42 10.74 -0.16
N LEU A 175 10.60 11.19 -1.11
CA LEU A 175 10.11 10.38 -2.21
C LEU A 175 11.23 9.99 -3.17
N GLU A 176 12.20 10.87 -3.44
CA GLU A 176 13.42 10.50 -4.17
C GLU A 176 14.17 9.37 -3.47
N THR A 177 14.25 9.41 -2.14
CA THR A 177 14.90 8.35 -1.35
C THR A 177 14.10 7.04 -1.39
N LEU A 178 12.77 7.11 -1.26
CA LEU A 178 11.89 5.94 -1.38
C LEU A 178 12.01 5.30 -2.76
N ILE A 179 11.94 6.08 -3.84
CA ILE A 179 12.13 5.58 -5.22
C ILE A 179 13.53 4.98 -5.39
N ALA A 180 14.57 5.61 -4.87
CA ALA A 180 15.91 5.05 -5.00
C ALA A 180 16.05 3.70 -4.31
N HIS A 181 15.27 3.40 -3.26
CA HIS A 181 15.44 2.23 -2.41
C HIS A 181 14.26 1.24 -2.43
N HIS A 182 13.22 1.46 -3.24
CA HIS A 182 12.00 0.63 -3.23
C HIS A 182 12.22 -0.85 -3.60
N LEU A 183 13.29 -1.16 -4.34
CA LEU A 183 13.66 -2.53 -4.69
C LEU A 183 14.54 -3.22 -3.63
N ASP A 184 15.17 -2.46 -2.72
CA ASP A 184 16.06 -3.05 -1.69
C ASP A 184 15.31 -4.09 -0.83
N PRO A 185 14.06 -3.84 -0.37
CA PRO A 185 13.28 -4.82 0.39
C PRO A 185 13.03 -6.14 -0.35
N ILE A 186 12.95 -6.12 -1.68
CA ILE A 186 12.73 -7.32 -2.50
C ILE A 186 13.85 -8.33 -2.28
N HIS A 187 15.08 -7.84 -2.16
CA HIS A 187 16.26 -8.67 -1.92
C HIS A 187 16.47 -8.96 -0.42
N ASP A 188 16.29 -7.94 0.42
CA ASP A 188 16.56 -8.00 1.84
C ASP A 188 15.57 -8.90 2.60
N PHE A 189 14.32 -9.00 2.13
CA PHE A 189 13.24 -9.76 2.77
C PHE A 189 12.72 -10.93 1.92
N ILE A 190 13.56 -11.50 1.06
CA ILE A 190 13.28 -12.83 0.44
C ILE A 190 12.95 -13.85 1.53
N ASN A 191 13.64 -13.73 2.67
CA ASN A 191 13.38 -14.46 3.90
C ASN A 191 13.16 -13.48 5.05
N HIS A 192 12.46 -13.94 6.09
CA HIS A 192 12.35 -13.24 7.36
C HIS A 192 13.74 -12.98 7.98
N SER A 193 14.05 -11.71 8.26
CA SER A 193 15.36 -11.27 8.77
C SER A 193 15.27 -9.96 9.57
N PRO A 194 14.97 -10.03 10.89
CA PRO A 194 14.75 -8.86 11.74
C PRO A 194 15.91 -7.86 11.77
N GLN A 195 17.15 -8.34 11.75
CA GLN A 195 18.33 -7.49 11.81
C GLN A 195 18.48 -6.58 10.58
N THR A 196 17.85 -6.93 9.46
CA THR A 196 17.91 -6.14 8.23
C THR A 196 17.15 -4.82 8.36
N VAL A 197 16.20 -4.73 9.30
CA VAL A 197 15.46 -3.49 9.62
C VAL A 197 16.40 -2.36 10.03
N LEU A 198 17.52 -2.68 10.71
CA LEU A 198 18.55 -1.69 11.09
C LEU A 198 19.14 -0.96 9.89
N ARG A 199 19.20 -1.59 8.71
CA ARG A 199 19.67 -0.94 7.48
C ARG A 199 18.75 0.22 7.11
N TYR A 200 17.44 0.04 7.19
CA TYR A 200 16.45 1.05 6.86
C TYR A 200 16.40 2.15 7.92
N HIS A 201 16.58 1.82 9.20
CA HIS A 201 16.76 2.81 10.25
C HIS A 201 18.00 3.68 10.01
N ALA A 202 19.14 3.06 9.65
CA ALA A 202 20.36 3.79 9.35
C ALA A 202 20.20 4.67 8.10
N LEU A 203 19.46 4.20 7.09
CA LEU A 203 19.13 4.97 5.90
C LEU A 203 18.26 6.19 6.25
N ALA A 204 17.18 5.99 7.01
CA ALA A 204 16.31 7.08 7.47
C ALA A 204 17.11 8.12 8.28
N ALA A 205 17.92 7.66 9.24
CA ALA A 205 18.76 8.54 10.07
C ALA A 205 19.76 9.35 9.25
N LYS A 206 20.38 8.74 8.22
CA LYS A 206 21.30 9.44 7.31
C LYS A 206 20.64 10.61 6.58
N HIS A 207 19.36 10.49 6.27
CA HIS A 207 18.58 11.51 5.57
C HIS A 207 17.72 12.39 6.48
N GLY A 208 17.77 12.18 7.81
CA GLY A 208 17.02 12.98 8.79
C GLY A 208 15.51 12.68 8.82
N TYR A 209 15.13 11.46 8.46
CA TYR A 209 13.75 10.98 8.57
C TYR A 209 13.54 10.27 9.91
N ASP A 210 12.29 10.22 10.36
CA ASP A 210 11.92 9.26 11.39
C ASP A 210 12.06 7.84 10.79
N ALA A 211 12.68 6.94 11.54
CA ALA A 211 12.99 5.61 11.05
C ALA A 211 11.74 4.76 10.84
N ASP A 212 10.71 4.99 11.65
CA ASP A 212 9.51 4.19 11.68
C ASP A 212 8.59 4.68 10.57
N ASP A 213 8.37 6.00 10.47
CA ASP A 213 7.62 6.60 9.35
C ASP A 213 8.25 6.21 8.00
N PHE A 214 9.59 6.19 7.89
CA PHE A 214 10.27 5.79 6.67
C PHE A 214 10.05 4.31 6.33
N ALA A 215 10.08 3.43 7.33
CA ALA A 215 9.84 2.00 7.13
C ALA A 215 8.39 1.74 6.68
N ASP A 216 7.41 2.38 7.32
CA ASP A 216 5.99 2.27 6.98
C ASP A 216 5.74 2.79 5.55
N LEU A 217 6.35 3.92 5.18
CA LEU A 217 6.27 4.46 3.82
C LEU A 217 6.89 3.53 2.77
N LEU A 218 8.01 2.90 3.11
CA LEU A 218 8.69 1.94 2.24
C LEU A 218 7.89 0.65 2.08
N GLN A 219 7.23 0.17 3.14
CA GLN A 219 6.30 -0.96 3.07
C GLN A 219 5.09 -0.66 2.17
N GLY A 220 4.54 0.55 2.23
CA GLY A 220 3.48 0.96 1.30
C GLY A 220 3.97 1.05 -0.15
N CYS A 221 5.21 1.50 -0.39
CA CYS A 221 5.81 1.47 -1.73
C CYS A 221 5.95 0.03 -2.24
N LEU A 222 6.44 -0.88 -1.39
CA LEU A 222 6.60 -2.30 -1.71
C LEU A 222 5.24 -2.96 -1.97
N PHE A 223 4.21 -2.65 -1.17
CA PHE A 223 2.85 -3.12 -1.40
C PHE A 223 2.35 -2.70 -2.79
N LEU A 224 2.44 -1.40 -3.10
CA LEU A 224 1.97 -0.87 -4.38
C LEU A 224 2.73 -1.49 -5.56
N ASP A 225 4.06 -1.52 -5.50
CA ASP A 225 4.90 -2.00 -6.60
C ASP A 225 4.80 -3.53 -6.78
N THR A 226 5.05 -4.30 -5.72
CA THR A 226 5.24 -5.76 -5.85
C THR A 226 3.98 -6.59 -5.61
N VAL A 227 3.05 -6.12 -4.78
CA VAL A 227 1.87 -6.91 -4.41
C VAL A 227 0.72 -6.65 -5.38
N VAL A 228 0.55 -5.39 -5.82
CA VAL A 228 -0.57 -5.02 -6.70
C VAL A 228 -0.15 -4.59 -8.11
N GLY A 229 0.99 -3.92 -8.26
CA GLY A 229 1.49 -3.47 -9.57
C GLY A 229 2.17 -4.58 -10.37
N SER A 230 2.84 -5.51 -9.71
CA SER A 230 3.65 -6.56 -10.35
C SER A 230 2.88 -7.86 -10.56
N ARG A 231 3.32 -8.67 -11.54
CA ARG A 231 2.78 -10.02 -11.77
C ARG A 231 3.91 -11.07 -11.80
N PRO A 232 3.74 -12.23 -11.13
CA PRO A 232 2.61 -12.58 -10.26
C PRO A 232 2.60 -11.74 -8.97
N ASN A 233 1.39 -11.41 -8.49
CA ASN A 233 1.19 -10.74 -7.22
C ASN A 233 1.70 -11.67 -6.11
N ASP A 234 2.77 -11.29 -5.41
CA ASP A 234 3.32 -12.09 -4.30
C ASP A 234 3.52 -11.21 -3.06
N ALA A 235 2.66 -11.40 -2.07
CA ALA A 235 2.74 -10.69 -0.80
C ALA A 235 3.84 -11.24 0.13
N LYS A 236 4.55 -12.31 -0.23
CA LYS A 236 5.54 -12.97 0.64
C LYS A 236 6.65 -12.03 1.09
N ILE A 237 7.16 -11.19 0.19
CA ILE A 237 8.24 -10.25 0.52
C ILE A 237 7.73 -9.22 1.53
N LEU A 238 6.56 -8.63 1.27
CA LEU A 238 5.92 -7.71 2.20
C LEU A 238 5.67 -8.37 3.57
N ALA A 239 5.13 -9.59 3.56
CA ALA A 239 4.90 -10.37 4.77
C ALA A 239 6.19 -10.61 5.58
N ASN A 240 7.29 -10.94 4.90
CA ASN A 240 8.58 -11.11 5.56
C ASN A 240 9.12 -9.79 6.11
N PHE A 241 8.90 -8.67 5.42
CA PHE A 241 9.26 -7.35 5.92
C PHE A 241 8.48 -7.04 7.20
N LEU A 242 7.15 -7.17 7.19
CA LEU A 242 6.30 -6.95 8.38
C LEU A 242 6.72 -7.82 9.57
N ARG A 243 6.97 -9.12 9.33
CA ARG A 243 7.47 -10.04 10.36
C ARG A 243 8.82 -9.62 10.91
N SER A 244 9.71 -9.17 10.02
CA SER A 244 11.06 -8.77 10.42
C SER A 244 11.04 -7.51 11.28
N GLU A 245 10.21 -6.54 10.93
CA GLU A 245 10.01 -5.33 11.73
C GLU A 245 9.39 -5.66 13.10
N HIS A 246 8.37 -6.51 13.10
CA HIS A 246 7.70 -7.00 14.30
C HIS A 246 8.69 -7.63 15.29
N ASP A 247 9.50 -8.57 14.82
CA ASP A 247 10.47 -9.30 15.64
C ASP A 247 11.67 -8.42 16.03
N PHE A 248 11.96 -7.37 15.26
CA PHE A 248 13.04 -6.44 15.55
C PHE A 248 12.73 -5.54 16.75
N ALA A 249 11.49 -5.05 16.87
CA ALA A 249 11.09 -4.13 17.94
C ALA A 249 9.71 -4.44 18.56
N PRO A 250 9.55 -5.56 19.30
CA PRO A 250 8.24 -5.99 19.82
C PRO A 250 7.56 -5.00 20.78
N TRP A 251 8.32 -4.15 21.47
CA TRP A 251 7.75 -3.12 22.35
C TRP A 251 7.01 -2.02 21.58
N ARG A 252 7.29 -1.84 20.29
CA ARG A 252 6.58 -0.87 19.46
C ARG A 252 5.17 -1.34 19.15
N ARG A 253 4.98 -2.66 19.02
CA ARG A 253 3.65 -3.25 18.87
C ARG A 253 2.74 -2.86 20.03
N SER A 254 3.20 -2.99 21.27
CA SER A 254 2.34 -2.68 22.42
C SER A 254 1.98 -1.19 22.48
N GLU A 255 2.88 -0.31 22.04
CA GLU A 255 2.57 1.12 21.90
C GLU A 255 1.57 1.39 20.77
N LYS A 256 1.80 0.81 19.58
CA LYS A 256 0.90 0.95 18.42
C LYS A 256 -0.48 0.35 18.71
N GLU A 257 -0.57 -0.82 19.33
CA GLU A 257 -1.83 -1.45 19.78
C GLU A 257 -2.57 -0.55 20.77
N ARG A 258 -1.87 0.02 21.77
CA ARG A 258 -2.46 0.99 22.69
C ARG A 258 -3.05 2.20 21.94
N VAL A 259 -2.31 2.75 20.97
CA VAL A 259 -2.80 3.88 20.15
C VAL A 259 -4.02 3.49 19.32
N ARG A 260 -4.05 2.29 18.72
CA ARG A 260 -5.22 1.77 17.99
C ARG A 260 -6.41 1.60 18.91
N GLU A 261 -6.22 1.01 20.09
CA GLU A 261 -7.27 0.88 21.10
C GLU A 261 -7.80 2.25 21.54
N GLU A 262 -6.93 3.23 21.74
CA GLU A 262 -7.31 4.61 22.07
C GLU A 262 -8.10 5.28 20.92
N LYS A 263 -7.69 5.10 19.67
CA LYS A 263 -8.40 5.63 18.48
C LYS A 263 -9.77 4.96 18.34
N LYS A 264 -9.85 3.62 18.45
CA LYS A 264 -11.11 2.84 18.42
C LYS A 264 -12.03 3.25 19.59
N ALA A 265 -11.49 3.41 20.79
CA ALA A 265 -12.25 3.87 21.95
C ALA A 265 -12.76 5.31 21.77
N ARG A 266 -11.94 6.23 21.23
CA ARG A 266 -12.32 7.61 20.97
C ARG A 266 -13.43 7.69 19.90
N ALA A 267 -13.31 6.92 18.82
CA ALA A 267 -14.33 6.84 17.78
C ALA A 267 -15.66 6.30 18.34
N ARG A 268 -15.61 5.18 19.07
CA ARG A 268 -16.80 4.60 19.75
C ARG A 268 -17.44 5.59 20.73
N ASN A 269 -16.64 6.27 21.54
CA ASN A 269 -17.13 7.29 22.47
C ASN A 269 -17.75 8.49 21.72
N GLY A 270 -17.26 8.82 20.53
CA GLY A 270 -17.86 9.81 19.65
C GLY A 270 -19.27 9.42 19.21
N ILE A 271 -19.49 8.16 18.83
CA ILE A 271 -20.81 7.64 18.45
C ILE A 271 -21.75 7.64 19.68
N PHE A 272 -21.30 7.15 20.83
CA PHE A 272 -22.09 7.21 22.06
C PHE A 272 -22.52 8.64 22.41
N ARG A 273 -21.62 9.63 22.25
CA ARG A 273 -21.96 11.03 22.46
C ARG A 273 -22.98 11.54 21.44
N ALA A 274 -22.80 11.22 20.16
CA ALA A 274 -23.70 11.65 19.08
C ALA A 274 -25.13 11.12 19.27
N THR A 275 -25.29 9.95 19.90
CA THR A 275 -26.59 9.30 20.12
C THR A 275 -27.16 9.51 21.52
N GLY A 276 -26.51 10.33 22.36
CA GLY A 276 -26.96 10.62 23.73
C GLY A 276 -26.83 9.42 24.67
N LEU A 277 -25.89 8.53 24.41
CA LEU A 277 -25.55 7.36 25.23
C LEU A 277 -24.22 7.55 25.98
N ASP A 278 -23.73 8.79 26.04
CA ASP A 278 -22.60 9.15 26.88
C ASP A 278 -23.03 9.42 28.32
N GLY A 279 -22.04 9.58 29.21
CA GLY A 279 -22.28 9.70 30.64
C GLY A 279 -23.21 10.85 31.00
N ILE A 280 -23.08 12.01 30.34
CA ILE A 280 -23.91 13.19 30.65
C ILE A 280 -25.36 12.97 30.25
N ALA A 281 -25.60 12.59 28.99
CA ALA A 281 -26.96 12.39 28.49
C ALA A 281 -27.69 11.22 29.18
N LEU A 282 -26.95 10.22 29.68
CA LEU A 282 -27.52 9.12 30.47
C LEU A 282 -27.76 9.52 31.93
N MET A 283 -26.93 10.36 32.56
CA MET A 283 -27.25 10.91 33.89
C MET A 283 -28.58 11.67 33.86
N ASP A 284 -28.75 12.54 32.86
CA ASP A 284 -29.96 13.33 32.67
C ASP A 284 -31.18 12.43 32.40
N LEU A 285 -31.04 11.42 31.53
CA LEU A 285 -32.13 10.49 31.19
C LEU A 285 -32.55 9.63 32.38
N LEU A 286 -31.59 9.14 33.16
CA LEU A 286 -31.85 8.25 34.30
C LEU A 286 -32.21 9.04 35.57
N GLY A 287 -32.03 10.37 35.57
CA GLY A 287 -32.20 11.21 36.77
C GLY A 287 -31.25 10.82 37.90
N MET A 288 -30.03 10.38 37.56
CA MET A 288 -29.05 9.88 38.52
C MET A 288 -27.91 10.88 38.71
N GLU A 289 -27.55 11.11 39.98
CA GLU A 289 -26.37 11.88 40.35
C GLU A 289 -25.07 11.11 40.05
N PRO A 290 -23.94 11.80 39.79
CA PRO A 290 -22.65 11.17 39.59
C PRO A 290 -22.22 10.37 40.83
N GLY A 291 -21.93 9.08 40.64
CA GLY A 291 -21.50 8.21 41.72
C GLY A 291 -21.40 6.73 41.32
N PRO A 292 -21.05 5.83 42.26
CA PRO A 292 -20.86 4.40 41.96
C PRO A 292 -22.08 3.73 41.35
N ALA A 293 -23.29 4.13 41.75
CA ALA A 293 -24.55 3.59 41.23
C ALA A 293 -24.75 3.97 39.75
N PHE A 294 -24.54 5.25 39.40
CA PHE A 294 -24.58 5.69 38.01
C PHE A 294 -23.48 5.03 37.18
N GLY A 295 -22.25 4.98 37.69
CA GLY A 295 -21.14 4.32 37.00
C GLY A 295 -21.34 2.82 36.77
N LYS A 296 -22.17 2.15 37.58
CA LYS A 296 -22.60 0.77 37.34
C LYS A 296 -23.64 0.72 36.21
N ALA A 297 -24.69 1.54 36.27
CA ALA A 297 -25.73 1.60 35.23
C ALA A 297 -25.16 1.96 33.85
N LEU A 298 -24.26 2.96 33.79
CA LEU A 298 -23.57 3.37 32.57
C LEU A 298 -22.82 2.19 31.92
N ARG A 299 -22.06 1.43 32.73
CA ARG A 299 -21.32 0.26 32.25
C ARG A 299 -22.24 -0.85 31.78
N GLU A 300 -23.32 -1.13 32.51
CA GLU A 300 -24.30 -2.15 32.12
C GLU A 300 -24.97 -1.81 30.78
N ILE A 301 -25.38 -0.53 30.60
CA ILE A 301 -25.95 -0.06 29.34
C ILE A 301 -24.94 -0.17 28.19
N GLN A 302 -23.74 0.37 28.34
CA GLN A 302 -22.74 0.38 27.27
C GLN A 302 -22.28 -1.03 26.89
N THR A 303 -22.07 -1.92 27.87
CA THR A 303 -21.74 -3.32 27.62
C THR A 303 -22.87 -4.03 26.89
N ALA A 304 -24.12 -3.84 27.31
CA ALA A 304 -25.28 -4.45 26.66
C ALA A 304 -25.41 -4.02 25.19
N ILE A 305 -25.18 -2.74 24.90
CA ILE A 305 -25.22 -2.21 23.52
C ILE A 305 -24.13 -2.82 22.66
N VAL A 306 -22.89 -2.90 23.16
CA VAL A 306 -21.77 -3.47 22.40
C VAL A 306 -21.93 -4.97 22.18
N ALA A 307 -22.41 -5.70 23.19
CA ALA A 307 -22.60 -7.15 23.12
C ALA A 307 -23.90 -7.58 22.42
N GLY A 308 -24.82 -6.65 22.13
CA GLY A 308 -26.16 -6.98 21.63
C GLY A 308 -27.03 -7.70 22.67
N GLU A 309 -26.74 -7.47 23.96
CA GLU A 309 -27.42 -8.10 25.09
C GLU A 309 -28.64 -7.29 25.56
N PRO A 310 -29.57 -7.90 26.31
CA PRO A 310 -30.72 -7.19 26.86
C PRO A 310 -30.32 -5.99 27.74
N LEU A 311 -30.93 -4.83 27.47
CA LEU A 311 -30.72 -3.61 28.25
C LEU A 311 -31.31 -3.73 29.66
N PRO A 312 -30.66 -3.13 30.69
CA PRO A 312 -31.25 -2.98 32.01
C PRO A 312 -32.55 -2.15 31.95
N LYS A 313 -33.45 -2.39 32.92
CA LYS A 313 -34.80 -1.80 32.96
C LYS A 313 -34.89 -0.67 33.97
N PHE A 314 -35.42 0.48 33.54
CA PHE A 314 -35.55 1.69 34.33
C PHE A 314 -36.98 2.27 34.31
N GLY A 315 -37.92 1.57 33.65
CA GLY A 315 -39.33 1.95 33.56
C GLY A 315 -39.70 2.40 32.14
N ARG A 316 -40.99 2.24 31.79
CA ARG A 316 -41.45 2.29 30.39
C ARG A 316 -40.99 3.51 29.59
N ALA A 317 -41.01 4.71 30.19
CA ALA A 317 -40.65 5.95 29.49
C ALA A 317 -39.13 6.05 29.22
N ILE A 318 -38.31 5.71 30.21
CA ILE A 318 -36.85 5.69 30.09
C ILE A 318 -36.43 4.57 29.14
N ASP A 319 -37.00 3.38 29.29
CA ASP A 319 -36.70 2.22 28.44
C ASP A 319 -36.99 2.51 26.96
N ALA A 320 -38.08 3.21 26.64
CA ALA A 320 -38.43 3.58 25.27
C ALA A 320 -37.41 4.57 24.67
N THR A 321 -37.04 5.60 25.42
CA THR A 321 -36.04 6.60 24.99
C THR A 321 -34.66 5.96 24.84
N LEU A 322 -34.29 5.05 25.74
CA LEU A 322 -33.03 4.32 25.66
C LEU A 322 -32.99 3.44 24.40
N LEU A 323 -34.09 2.74 24.09
CA LEU A 323 -34.19 1.90 22.90
C LEU A 323 -34.05 2.71 21.60
N GLU A 324 -34.64 3.90 21.53
CA GLU A 324 -34.49 4.83 20.40
C GLU A 324 -33.02 5.25 20.21
N ARG A 325 -32.35 5.66 21.29
CA ARG A 325 -30.92 6.03 21.24
C ARG A 325 -30.04 4.86 20.81
N VAL A 326 -30.35 3.64 21.24
CA VAL A 326 -29.67 2.40 20.84
C VAL A 326 -29.90 2.10 19.35
N GLN A 327 -31.11 2.29 18.83
CA GLN A 327 -31.37 2.15 17.39
C GLN A 327 -30.53 3.14 16.57
N ASN A 328 -30.46 4.40 17.01
CA ASN A 328 -29.62 5.42 16.37
C ASN A 328 -28.13 5.04 16.44
N TYR A 329 -27.68 4.44 17.55
CA TYR A 329 -26.31 3.91 17.67
C TYR A 329 -26.01 2.85 16.62
N TYR A 330 -26.90 1.86 16.42
CA TYR A 330 -26.69 0.85 15.39
C TYR A 330 -26.76 1.43 13.98
N GLN A 331 -27.65 2.39 13.71
CA GLN A 331 -27.69 3.07 12.42
C GLN A 331 -26.40 3.82 12.12
N GLU A 332 -25.89 4.62 13.06
CA GLU A 332 -24.61 5.35 12.91
C GLU A 332 -23.41 4.40 12.77
N THR A 333 -23.43 3.26 13.48
CA THR A 333 -22.36 2.26 13.39
C THR A 333 -22.39 1.52 12.04
N LEU A 334 -23.57 1.22 11.50
CA LEU A 334 -23.73 0.55 10.21
C LEU A 334 -23.48 1.48 9.01
N VAL A 335 -23.81 2.77 9.13
CA VAL A 335 -23.58 3.77 8.07
C VAL A 335 -22.10 4.17 7.96
N LYS A 336 -21.32 4.05 9.04
CA LYS A 336 -19.86 4.30 9.05
C LYS A 336 -19.00 3.04 8.93
N GLY A 337 -19.63 1.86 8.85
CA GLY A 337 -18.96 0.57 8.70
C GLY A 337 -19.26 -0.11 7.36
N ALA A 338 -19.78 0.64 6.39
CA ALA A 338 -20.12 0.21 5.02
C ALA A 338 -19.60 1.25 4.02
#